data_AF-A0A970ZAS0-F1
#
_entry.id   AF-A0A970ZAS0-F1
#
_cell.length_a   1.000
_cell.length_b   1.000
_cell.length_c   1.000
_cell.angle_alpha   90.00
_cell.angle_beta   90.00
_cell.angle_gamma   90.00
#
_symmetry.space_group_name_H-M   'P 1'
#
loop_
_entity.id
_entity.type
_entity.pdbx_description
1 polymer ?
#
loop_
_entity_poly.entity_id
_entity_poly.type
_entity_poly.pdbx_seq_one_letter_code
_entity_poly.pdbx_strand_id
1 'polypeptide(L)' 'MEDRTINTPALETERLILRKFTENDLEALLAIYGDEEVNTYLPWFP' A
#
# COMPACT_ATOMS: atom_id res chain seq x y z
N MET A 1 -21.82 -10.37 -16.07
CA MET A 1 -21.36 -10.53 -14.68
C MET A 1 -20.46 -9.35 -14.42
N GLU A 2 -20.90 -8.39 -13.60
CA GLU A 2 -20.14 -7.17 -13.33
C GLU A 2 -18.82 -7.52 -12.63
N ASP A 3 -17.72 -7.12 -13.26
CA ASP A 3 -16.40 -7.10 -12.66
C ASP A 3 -16.39 -6.06 -11.52
N ARG A 4 -16.46 -6.52 -10.27
CA ARG A 4 -16.47 -5.67 -9.07
C ARG A 4 -15.06 -5.19 -8.66
N THR A 5 -14.13 -5.01 -9.59
CA THR A 5 -12.71 -4.73 -9.28
C THR A 5 -12.22 -3.31 -9.60
N ILE A 6 -13.09 -2.31 -9.77
CA ILE A 6 -12.67 -0.92 -10.08
C ILE A 6 -12.73 -0.03 -8.83
N ASN A 7 -11.88 -0.31 -7.83
CA ASN A 7 -11.69 0.59 -6.67
C ASN A 7 -10.40 1.43 -6.74
N THR A 8 -9.78 1.61 -7.92
CA THR A 8 -8.48 2.28 -8.03
C THR A 8 -8.37 3.29 -9.17
N PRO A 9 -9.12 4.40 -9.18
CA PRO A 9 -8.53 5.63 -9.68
C PRO A 9 -7.40 6.06 -8.74
N ALA A 10 -6.37 6.71 -9.29
CA ALA A 10 -5.44 7.44 -8.45
C ALA A 10 -6.20 8.61 -7.79
N LEU A 11 -5.97 8.82 -6.49
CA LEU A 11 -6.54 9.93 -5.74
C LEU A 11 -5.42 10.87 -5.31
N GLU A 12 -5.64 12.16 -5.48
CA GLU A 12 -4.68 13.19 -5.11
C GLU A 12 -5.33 14.16 -4.12
N THR A 13 -4.55 14.58 -3.13
CA THR A 13 -4.89 15.61 -2.17
C THR A 13 -3.72 16.59 -2.09
N GLU A 14 -3.86 17.66 -1.31
CA GLU A 14 -2.77 18.63 -1.12
C GLU A 14 -1.46 18.01 -0.60
N ARG A 15 -1.53 16.86 0.08
CA ARG A 15 -0.37 16.27 0.76
C ARG A 15 -0.02 14.85 0.31
N LEU A 16 -0.96 14.13 -0.30
CA LEU A 16 -0.84 12.69 -0.54
C LEU A 16 -1.43 12.28 -1.88
N ILE A 17 -0.81 11.26 -2.47
CA ILE A 17 -1.28 10.54 -3.66
C ILE A 17 -1.53 9.09 -3.26
N LEU A 18 -2.74 8.59 -3.50
CA LEU A 18 -3.08 7.17 -3.39
C LEU A 18 -3.17 6.58 -4.80
N ARG A 19 -2.24 5.70 -5.15
CA ARG A 19 -2.17 5.04 -6.46
C ARG A 19 -1.84 3.57 -6.30
N LYS A 20 -1.94 2.81 -7.41
CA LYS A 20 -1.40 1.45 -7.46
C LYS A 20 0.11 1.47 -7.25
N PHE A 21 0.61 0.49 -6.51
CA PHE A 21 2.04 0.24 -6.40
C PHE A 21 2.62 -0.20 -7.75
N THR A 22 3.88 0.14 -7.97
CA THR A 22 4.71 -0.33 -9.08
C THR A 22 5.97 -0.99 -8.53
N GLU A 23 6.77 -1.61 -9.39
CA GLU A 23 8.03 -2.24 -8.98
C GLU A 23 9.00 -1.26 -8.29
N ASN A 24 8.92 0.02 -8.65
CA ASN A 24 9.76 1.07 -8.07
C ASN A 24 9.43 1.36 -6.60
N ASP A 25 8.26 0.95 -6.10
CA ASP A 25 7.86 1.16 -4.71
C ASP A 25 8.37 0.04 -3.78
N LEU A 26 8.99 -1.02 -4.33
CA LEU A 26 9.37 -2.22 -3.57
C LEU A 26 10.32 -1.91 -2.41
N GLU A 27 11.34 -1.08 -2.63
CA GLU A 27 12.30 -0.70 -1.59
C GLU A 27 11.62 0.04 -0.42
N ALA A 28 10.71 0.97 -0.73
CA ALA A 28 9.94 1.68 0.28
C ALA A 28 9.00 0.76 1.06
N LEU A 29 8.35 -0.19 0.37
CA LEU A 29 7.51 -1.19 1.02
C LEU A 29 8.34 -2.09 1.94
N LEU A 30 9.50 -2.57 1.49
CA LEU A 30 10.41 -3.38 2.32
C LEU A 30 10.90 -2.61 3.54
N ALA A 31 11.22 -1.33 3.40
CA ALA A 31 11.61 -0.48 4.54
C ALA A 31 10.47 -0.36 5.57
N ILE A 32 9.22 -0.18 5.12
CA ILE A 32 8.05 -0.11 6.01
C ILE A 32 7.82 -1.47 6.69
N TYR A 33 7.83 -2.57 5.94
CA TYR A 33 7.56 -3.92 6.46
C TYR A 33 8.71 -4.52 7.29
N GLY A 34 9.93 -4.00 7.14
CA GLY A 34 11.09 -4.40 7.93
C GLY A 34 11.18 -3.72 9.29
N ASP A 35 10.37 -2.69 9.55
CA ASP A 35 10.37 -1.95 10.80
C ASP A 35 9.42 -2.61 11.82
N GLU A 36 9.99 -3.22 12.87
CA GLU A 36 9.22 -3.94 13.88
C GLU A 36 8.26 -3.03 14.67
N GLU A 37 8.66 -1.77 14.96
CA GLU A 37 7.84 -0.83 15.73
C GLU A 37 6.64 -0.38 14.89
N VAL A 38 6.87 0.02 13.64
CA VAL A 38 5.81 0.44 12.71
C VAL A 38 4.80 -0.68 12.49
N ASN A 39 5.25 -1.94 12.45
CA ASN A 39 4.41 -3.10 12.19
C ASN A 39 3.84 -3.76 13.45
N THR A 40 3.95 -3.13 14.63
CA THR A 40 3.44 -3.65 15.92
C THR A 40 1.98 -4.12 15.84
N TYR A 41 1.16 -3.44 15.03
CA TYR A 41 -0.28 -3.73 14.90
C TYR A 41 -0.67 -4.44 13.62
N LEU A 42 0.28 -4.75 12.73
CA LEU A 42 -0.02 -5.55 11.55
C LEU A 42 -0.21 -7.02 11.95
N PRO A 43 -1.21 -7.70 11.37
CA PRO A 43 -1.40 -9.10 11.67
C PRO A 43 -0.34 -9.96 10.97
N TRP A 44 0.52 -10.59 11.77
CA TRP A 44 1.50 -11.57 11.33
C TRP A 44 0.88 -12.97 11.36
N PHE A 45 0.03 -13.26 10.37
CA PHE A 45 -0.54 -14.60 10.23
C PHE A 45 0.55 -15.60 9.79
N PRO A 46 0.49 -16.87 10.27
CA PRO A 46 1.34 -17.94 9.77
C PRO A 46 1.04 -18.30 8.31
#